data_AF-A0A9W5Y6K4-F1
#
_entry.id   AF-A0A9W5Y6K4-F1
#
_cell.length_a   1.000
_cell.length_b   1.000
_cell.length_c   1.000
_cell.angle_alpha   90.00
_cell.angle_beta   90.00
_cell.angle_gamma   90.00
#
_symmetry.space_group_name_H-M   'P 1'
#
loop_
_entity.id
_entity.type
_entity.pdbx_description
1 polymer ?
#
loop_
_entity_poly.entity_id
_entity_poly.type
_entity_poly.pdbx_seq_one_letter_code
_entity_poly.pdbx_strand_id
1 'polypeptide(L)' 'MFGNNKNEKEKRFNIISDEMVNFMSVTVVQDSKTGVNYMITQGTSGLSVTPVLDKDGKILITEV' A
#
# COMPACT_ATOMS: atom_id res chain seq x y z
N MET A 1 21.74 -19.86 13.72
CA MET A 1 20.36 -20.28 13.41
C MET A 1 19.42 -19.22 13.95
N PHE A 2 18.77 -18.42 13.10
CA PHE A 2 17.84 -17.38 13.53
C PHE A 2 16.46 -18.00 13.77
N GLY A 3 15.92 -17.81 14.97
CA GLY A 3 14.69 -18.43 15.43
C GLY A 3 13.46 -18.00 14.62
N ASN A 4 12.69 -18.98 14.17
CA ASN A 4 11.35 -18.80 13.63
C ASN A 4 10.36 -18.45 14.76
N ASN A 5 10.38 -17.21 15.23
CA ASN A 5 9.25 -16.66 15.98
C ASN A 5 8.21 -16.14 14.98
N LYS A 6 7.40 -17.05 14.43
CA LYS A 6 6.16 -16.70 13.74
C LYS A 6 5.11 -16.27 14.77
N ASN A 7 5.37 -15.15 15.45
CA ASN A 7 4.27 -14.32 15.91
C ASN A 7 3.69 -13.71 14.64
N GLU A 8 2.62 -14.30 14.09
CA GLU A 8 1.85 -13.72 12.99
C GLU A 8 1.25 -12.41 13.49
N LYS A 9 2.05 -11.33 13.44
CA LYS A 9 1.54 -9.98 13.65
C LYS A 9 0.44 -9.77 12.61
N GLU A 10 -0.73 -9.33 13.06
CA GLU A 10 -1.81 -8.95 12.18
C GLU A 10 -1.28 -8.00 11.10
N LYS A 11 -1.51 -8.36 9.83
CA LYS A 11 -1.11 -7.53 8.70
C LYS A 11 -1.95 -6.26 8.71
N ARG A 12 -1.27 -5.12 8.89
CA ARG A 12 -1.91 -3.78 8.88
C ARG A 12 -2.28 -3.30 7.48
N PHE A 13 -1.58 -3.76 6.46
CA PHE A 13 -1.76 -3.26 5.10
C PHE A 13 -2.23 -4.39 4.19
N ASN A 14 -3.38 -4.17 3.54
CA ASN A 14 -3.98 -5.08 2.57
C ASN A 14 -3.60 -4.60 1.17
N ILE A 15 -3.08 -5.49 0.32
CA ILE A 15 -2.83 -5.17 -1.10
C ILE A 15 -4.17 -5.22 -1.83
N ILE A 16 -4.55 -4.10 -2.43
CA ILE A 16 -5.80 -3.93 -3.18
C ILE A 16 -5.57 -4.13 -4.68
N SER A 17 -4.46 -3.59 -5.18
CA SER A 17 -3.98 -3.80 -6.55
C SER A 17 -2.46 -3.86 -6.55
N ASP A 18 -1.89 -4.64 -7.46
CA ASP A 18 -0.46 -4.68 -7.71
C ASP A 18 -0.24 -4.87 -9.22
N GLU A 19 0.32 -3.85 -9.84
CA GLU A 19 0.50 -3.79 -11.29
C GLU A 19 1.94 -3.44 -11.64
N MET A 20 2.40 -3.95 -12.78
CA MET A 20 3.68 -3.55 -13.36
C MET A 20 3.43 -2.81 -14.66
N VAL A 21 3.87 -1.55 -14.70
CA VAL A 21 3.77 -0.66 -15.86
C VAL A 21 5.18 -0.37 -16.35
N ASN A 22 5.56 -0.98 -17.48
CA ASN A 22 6.94 -0.98 -17.98
C ASN A 22 7.94 -1.47 -16.92
N PHE A 23 8.86 -0.60 -16.47
CA PHE A 23 9.88 -0.88 -15.44
C PHE A 23 9.50 -0.33 -14.06
N MET A 24 8.22 -0.02 -13.84
CA MET A 24 7.71 0.53 -12.59
C MET A 24 6.63 -0.40 -12.01
N SER A 25 6.73 -0.72 -10.72
CA SER A 25 5.66 -1.32 -9.95
C SER A 25 4.75 -0.22 -9.39
N VAL A 26 3.44 -0.43 -9.49
CA VAL A 26 2.40 0.42 -8.93
C VAL A 26 1.52 -0.48 -8.06
N THR A 27 1.61 -0.32 -6.75
CA THR A 27 0.83 -1.10 -5.77
C THR A 27 -0.09 -0.17 -5.02
N VAL A 28 -1.36 -0.55 -4.87
CA VAL A 28 -2.31 0.13 -4.00
C VAL A 28 -2.51 -0.70 -2.75
N VAL A 29 -2.32 -0.08 -1.58
CA VAL A 29 -2.54 -0.73 -0.28
C VAL A 29 -3.55 0.04 0.56
N GLN A 30 -4.38 -0.67 1.32
CA GLN A 30 -5.30 -0.11 2.31
C GLN A 30 -4.73 -0.33 3.72
N ASP A 31 -4.68 0.72 4.54
CA ASP A 31 -4.42 0.61 5.97
C ASP A 31 -5.67 0.11 6.70
N SER A 32 -5.65 -1.14 7.17
CA SER A 32 -6.78 -1.77 7.86
C SER A 32 -7.12 -1.10 9.21
N LYS A 33 -6.33 -0.15 9.70
CA LYS A 33 -6.70 0.63 10.90
C LYS A 33 -7.49 1.89 10.60
N THR A 34 -7.30 2.47 9.42
CA THR A 34 -7.81 3.82 9.10
C THR A 34 -8.69 3.84 7.85
N GLY A 35 -8.66 2.78 7.05
CA GLY A 35 -9.31 2.72 5.74
C GLY A 35 -8.60 3.54 4.65
N VAL A 36 -7.50 4.24 4.97
CA VAL A 36 -6.76 5.07 4.01
C VAL A 36 -6.08 4.19 2.96
N ASN A 37 -6.22 4.59 1.70
CA ASN A 37 -5.54 3.96 0.58
C ASN A 37 -4.27 4.73 0.19
N TYR A 38 -3.20 4.00 -0.07
CA TYR A 38 -1.91 4.54 -0.52
C TYR A 38 -1.54 3.92 -1.86
N MET A 39 -1.14 4.77 -2.81
CA MET A 39 -0.46 4.34 -4.02
C MET A 39 1.05 4.38 -3.77
N ILE A 40 1.69 3.24 -3.99
CA ILE A 40 3.14 3.05 -3.90
C ILE A 40 3.64 2.85 -5.32
N THR A 41 4.57 3.69 -5.74
CA THR A 41 5.25 3.51 -7.04
C THR A 41 6.72 3.21 -6.78
N GLN A 42 7.24 2.15 -7.39
CA GLN A 42 8.65 1.80 -7.30
C GLN A 42 9.22 1.64 -8.71
N GLY A 43 10.27 2.42 -9.01
CA GLY A 43 11.03 2.31 -10.24
C GLY A 43 12.53 2.26 -9.96
N THR A 44 13.33 2.31 -11.02
CA THR A 44 14.80 2.28 -10.91
C THR A 44 15.38 3.49 -10.17
N SER A 45 14.67 4.61 -10.18
CA SER A 45 15.09 5.87 -9.56
C SER A 45 14.63 6.04 -8.10
N GLY A 46 13.82 5.11 -7.56
CA GLY A 46 13.38 5.17 -6.18
C GLY A 46 11.94 4.72 -5.95
N LEU A 47 11.42 5.09 -4.79
CA LEU A 47 10.09 4.73 -4.30
C LEU A 47 9.33 5.99 -3.88
N SER A 48 8.04 6.04 -4.19
CA SER A 48 7.13 7.08 -3.70
C SER A 48 5.92 6.45 -3.02
N VAL A 49 5.33 7.17 -2.07
CA VAL A 49 4.10 6.79 -1.36
C VAL A 49 3.19 8.01 -1.31
N THR A 50 1.99 7.90 -1.85
CA THR A 50 1.02 9.00 -1.92
C THR A 50 -0.36 8.52 -1.48
N PRO A 51 -1.07 9.22 -0.57
CA PRO A 51 -2.46 8.88 -0.27
C PRO A 51 -3.32 9.10 -1.51
N VAL A 52 -4.22 8.16 -1.80
CA VAL A 52 -5.17 8.29 -2.89
C VAL A 52 -6.19 9.36 -2.51
N LEU A 53 -6.51 10.27 -3.44
CA LEU A 53 -7.45 11.35 -3.23
C LEU A 53 -8.76 11.09 -3.99
N ASP A 54 -9.87 11.56 -3.42
CA ASP A 54 -11.16 11.62 -4.11
C ASP A 54 -11.25 12.82 -5.06
N LYS A 55 -12.39 12.93 -5.76
CA LYS A 55 -12.67 14.01 -6.72
C LYS A 55 -12.63 15.43 -6.11
N ASP A 56 -12.76 15.56 -4.80
CA ASP A 56 -12.76 16.83 -4.08
C ASP A 56 -11.38 17.12 -3.45
N GLY A 57 -10.37 16.27 -3.72
CA GLY A 57 -9.02 16.39 -3.20
C GLY A 57 -8.86 15.93 -1.76
N LYS A 58 -9.84 15.23 -1.18
CA LYS A 58 -9.75 14.67 0.17
C LYS A 58 -9.18 13.26 0.12
N ILE A 59 -8.62 12.79 1.24
CA ILE A 59 -8.09 11.42 1.33
C ILE A 59 -9.22 10.42 1.14
N LEU A 60 -9.02 9.46 0.22
CA LEU A 60 -9.96 8.39 -0.04
C LEU A 60 -9.89 7.32 1.05
N ILE A 61 -10.98 7.20 1.81
CA ILE A 61 -11.18 6.19 2.85
C ILE A 61 -12.12 5.11 2.31
N THR A 62 -11.69 3.85 2.36
CA THR A 62 -12.51 2.67 2.06
C THR A 62 -12.83 1.92 3.34
N GLU A 63 -14.00 1.26 3.38
CA GLU A 63 -14.41 0.43 4.51
C GLU A 63 -13.43 -0.74 4.71
N VAL A 64 -13.18 -1.09 5.97
CA VAL A 64 -12.24 -2.15 6.39
C VAL A 64 -12.99 -3.43 6.70
#